data_AF-A0AAW0BGX9-F1
#
_entry.id   AF-A0AAW0BGX9-F1
#
_cell.length_a   1.000
_cell.length_b   1.000
_cell.length_c   1.000
_cell.angle_alpha   90.00
_cell.angle_beta   90.00
_cell.angle_gamma   90.00
#
_symmetry.space_group_name_H-M   'P 1'
#
loop_
_entity.id
_entity.type
_entity.pdbx_description
1 polymer ?
#
loop_
_entity_poly.entity_id
_entity_poly.type
_entity_poly.pdbx_seq_one_letter_code
_entity_poly.pdbx_strand_id
1 'polypeptide(L)'
;MQQALDMVPSGEVGDWVRRALQVVCASEALNSVAVWQHLVYAFVALERSYQFVNPVRHCLPSLNRPSELKPWFQEGRTNEYPKGMRKTKPFVESYWEYWSTLSPSWRTRLGERRLSRTEQGDWSSLQYPGQNGMLLPLVCLKWYFTMEAVEGGSVDWKEAAEDLLWAYGCLEEWTTAHPFQLQKAPSSSQSRPPASQSRPPASQSRPPASQSRSRGRVSSQGGTAQKRSPSSAPSKEPASKKPRCS
;
A
#
# COMPACT_ATOMS: atom_id res chain seq x y z
N MET A 1 -3.76 22.33 7.84
CA MET A 1 -2.68 21.45 8.36
C MET A 1 -2.43 21.63 9.86
N GLN A 2 -2.32 22.85 10.40
CA GLN A 2 -2.10 23.07 11.84
C GLN A 2 -3.09 22.32 12.72
N GLN A 3 -4.38 22.38 12.38
CA GLN A 3 -5.44 21.64 13.08
C GLN A 3 -5.16 20.13 13.23
N ALA A 4 -4.56 19.49 12.22
CA ALA A 4 -4.21 18.08 12.30
C ALA A 4 -3.03 17.83 13.25
N LEU A 5 -2.06 18.75 13.33
CA LEU A 5 -0.94 18.67 14.29
C LEU A 5 -1.43 18.87 15.72
N ASP A 6 -2.41 19.74 15.93
CA ASP A 6 -2.97 20.02 17.26
C ASP A 6 -3.71 18.80 17.86
N MET A 7 -4.13 17.85 17.03
CA MET A 7 -4.71 16.57 17.45
C MET A 7 -3.68 15.54 17.92
N VAL A 8 -2.39 15.74 17.61
CA VAL A 8 -1.33 14.75 17.88
C VAL A 8 -0.71 15.01 19.25
N PRO A 9 -0.72 14.03 20.18
CA PRO A 9 -0.19 14.21 21.54
C PRO A 9 1.31 14.47 21.53
N SER A 10 1.78 15.31 22.43
CA SER A 10 3.23 15.56 22.64
C SER A 10 3.95 14.31 23.16
N GLY A 11 5.25 14.19 22.86
CA GLY A 11 6.10 13.07 23.28
C GLY A 11 6.06 11.86 22.35
N GLU A 12 6.67 10.75 22.81
CA GLU A 12 7.00 9.58 21.98
C GLU A 12 5.80 8.99 21.23
N VAL A 13 4.62 9.00 21.85
CA VAL A 13 3.37 8.46 21.28
C VAL A 13 3.00 9.20 19.98
N GLY A 14 3.16 10.52 19.93
CA GLY A 14 2.82 11.32 18.75
C GLY A 14 3.97 11.54 17.77
N ASP A 15 5.21 11.26 18.15
CA ASP A 15 6.38 11.60 17.32
C ASP A 15 6.44 10.86 15.99
N TRP A 16 5.91 9.63 15.94
CA TRP A 16 5.81 8.91 14.67
C TRP A 16 4.76 9.55 13.75
N VAL A 17 3.63 10.00 14.29
CA VAL A 17 2.57 10.69 13.52
C VAL A 17 3.07 12.03 13.02
N ARG A 18 3.79 12.80 13.85
CA ARG A 18 4.42 14.06 13.42
C ARG A 18 5.38 13.85 12.26
N ARG A 19 6.23 12.82 12.32
CA ARG A 19 7.12 12.45 11.21
C ARG A 19 6.33 12.04 9.96
N ALA A 20 5.26 11.26 10.12
CA ALA A 20 4.36 10.91 9.03
C ALA A 20 3.73 12.17 8.39
N LEU A 21 3.28 13.12 9.21
CA LEU A 21 2.75 14.41 8.77
C LEU A 21 3.79 15.25 8.04
N GLN A 22 5.05 15.28 8.50
CA GLN A 22 6.13 15.92 7.76
C GLN A 22 6.29 15.32 6.36
N VAL A 23 6.16 14.00 6.20
CA VAL A 23 6.23 13.33 4.90
C VAL A 23 5.04 13.71 4.02
N VAL A 24 3.81 13.57 4.52
CA VAL A 24 2.60 13.75 3.70
C VAL A 24 2.27 15.22 3.42
N CYS A 25 2.76 16.13 4.28
CA CYS A 25 2.55 17.57 4.15
C CYS A 25 3.74 18.30 3.52
N ALA A 26 4.75 17.60 3.01
CA ALA A 26 5.96 18.23 2.46
C ALA A 26 5.72 19.07 1.19
N SER A 27 4.58 18.89 0.50
CA SER A 27 4.27 19.58 -0.76
C SER A 27 3.24 20.68 -0.55
N GLU A 28 3.63 21.93 -0.75
CA GLU A 28 2.73 23.09 -0.66
C GLU A 28 1.59 23.02 -1.69
N ALA A 29 1.90 22.63 -2.93
CA ALA A 29 0.91 22.47 -3.99
C ALA A 29 -0.17 21.45 -3.59
N LEU A 30 0.22 20.33 -3.01
CA LEU A 30 -0.72 19.31 -2.55
C LEU A 30 -1.51 19.78 -1.32
N ASN A 31 -0.86 20.48 -0.40
CA ASN A 31 -1.52 21.05 0.78
C ASN A 31 -2.56 22.12 0.42
N SER A 32 -2.52 22.71 -0.77
CA SER A 32 -3.55 23.65 -1.24
C SER A 32 -4.85 22.95 -1.70
N VAL A 33 -4.82 21.62 -1.89
CA VAL A 33 -5.96 20.86 -2.41
C VAL A 33 -6.90 20.45 -1.27
N ALA A 34 -8.16 20.88 -1.33
CA ALA A 34 -9.13 20.69 -0.25
C ALA A 34 -9.35 19.21 0.15
N VAL A 35 -9.55 18.31 -0.83
CA VAL A 35 -9.74 16.87 -0.55
C VAL A 35 -8.53 16.27 0.17
N TRP A 36 -7.31 16.74 -0.15
CA TRP A 36 -6.10 16.30 0.53
C TRP A 36 -6.06 16.75 1.98
N GLN A 37 -6.39 18.02 2.26
CA GLN A 37 -6.44 18.52 3.64
C GLN A 37 -7.41 17.71 4.50
N HIS A 38 -8.60 17.42 3.98
CA HIS A 38 -9.60 16.60 4.66
C HIS A 38 -9.10 15.16 4.86
N LEU A 39 -8.44 14.58 3.85
CA LEU A 39 -7.87 13.24 3.93
C LEU A 39 -6.78 13.13 5.01
N VAL A 40 -5.88 14.11 5.11
CA VAL A 40 -4.86 14.13 6.17
C VAL A 40 -5.51 14.33 7.55
N TYR A 41 -6.56 15.14 7.66
CA TYR A 41 -7.32 15.27 8.90
C TYR A 41 -7.98 13.94 9.30
N ALA A 42 -8.67 13.28 8.37
CA ALA A 42 -9.30 11.98 8.59
C ALA A 42 -8.27 10.90 8.97
N PHE A 43 -7.06 10.93 8.40
CA PHE A 43 -5.97 10.06 8.81
C PHE A 43 -5.61 10.23 10.28
N VAL A 44 -5.42 11.48 10.74
CA VAL A 44 -5.07 11.74 12.13
C VAL A 44 -6.22 11.39 13.08
N ALA A 45 -7.46 11.64 12.67
CA ALA A 45 -8.66 11.24 13.42
C ALA A 45 -8.75 9.72 13.58
N LEU A 46 -8.49 8.97 12.50
CA LEU A 46 -8.39 7.52 12.52
C LEU A 46 -7.27 7.04 13.46
N GLU A 47 -6.05 7.56 13.34
CA GLU A 47 -4.95 7.18 14.23
C GLU A 47 -5.21 7.55 15.70
N ARG A 48 -5.95 8.64 15.95
CA ARG A 48 -6.43 8.99 17.29
C ARG A 48 -7.41 7.95 17.84
N SER A 49 -8.29 7.40 17.00
CA SER A 49 -9.18 6.29 17.41
C SER A 49 -8.40 5.02 17.79
N TYR A 50 -7.20 4.85 17.21
CA TYR A 50 -6.23 3.83 17.61
C TYR A 50 -5.32 4.24 18.78
N GLN A 51 -5.55 5.40 19.40
CA GLN A 51 -4.69 5.94 20.46
C GLN A 51 -3.22 6.10 20.03
N PHE A 52 -3.00 6.30 18.73
CA PHE A 52 -1.69 6.46 18.10
C PHE A 52 -0.72 5.30 18.35
N VAL A 53 -1.24 4.08 18.59
CA VAL A 53 -0.38 2.90 18.73
C VAL A 53 0.40 2.66 17.43
N ASN A 54 1.67 2.29 17.55
CA ASN A 54 2.55 2.08 16.39
C ASN A 54 3.22 0.69 16.44
N PRO A 55 2.44 -0.39 16.26
CA PRO A 55 2.96 -1.75 16.33
C PRO A 55 3.94 -2.05 15.19
N VAL A 56 5.10 -2.60 15.53
CA VAL A 56 6.15 -2.94 14.55
C VAL A 56 5.74 -4.11 13.64
N ARG A 57 4.99 -5.08 14.18
CA ARG A 57 4.66 -6.35 13.50
C ARG A 57 3.25 -6.41 12.93
N HIS A 58 2.44 -5.39 13.15
CA HIS A 58 1.06 -5.33 12.66
C HIS A 58 1.03 -4.40 11.45
N CYS A 59 1.20 -4.99 10.27
CA CYS A 59 1.42 -4.27 9.02
C CYS A 59 0.36 -4.66 8.00
N LEU A 60 -0.04 -3.72 7.14
CA LEU A 60 -0.89 -4.05 5.99
C LEU A 60 -0.28 -5.19 5.16
N PRO A 61 -1.10 -6.03 4.50
CA PRO A 61 -0.62 -7.03 3.55
C PRO A 61 0.36 -6.45 2.51
N SER A 62 1.30 -7.29 2.06
CA SER A 62 2.26 -6.92 1.02
C SER A 62 1.80 -7.26 -0.40
N LEU A 63 0.66 -7.93 -0.55
CA LEU A 63 0.11 -8.31 -1.85
C LEU A 63 -0.17 -7.05 -2.68
N ASN A 64 0.33 -7.03 -3.93
CA ASN A 64 0.23 -5.92 -4.87
C ASN A 64 0.78 -4.56 -4.39
N ARG A 65 1.52 -4.53 -3.28
CA ARG A 65 2.13 -3.31 -2.77
C ARG A 65 3.07 -2.69 -3.82
N PRO A 66 2.99 -1.37 -4.11
CA PRO A 66 3.93 -0.70 -5.00
C PRO A 66 5.38 -0.98 -4.58
N SER A 67 6.22 -1.37 -5.53
CA SER A 67 7.61 -1.76 -5.27
C SER A 67 8.43 -0.63 -4.67
N GLU A 68 8.01 0.63 -4.89
CA GLU A 68 8.62 1.85 -4.38
C GLU A 68 8.51 2.03 -2.86
N LEU A 69 7.55 1.37 -2.20
CA LEU A 69 7.45 1.42 -0.75
C LEU A 69 8.62 0.72 -0.05
N LYS A 70 9.18 -0.34 -0.66
CA LYS A 70 10.31 -1.09 -0.09
C LYS A 70 11.56 -0.22 0.09
N PRO A 71 12.10 0.45 -0.95
CA PRO A 71 13.24 1.34 -0.77
C PRO A 71 12.90 2.52 0.15
N TRP A 72 11.69 3.07 0.08
CA TRP A 72 11.27 4.14 0.99
C TRP A 72 11.32 3.73 2.48
N PHE A 73 10.96 2.49 2.81
CA PHE A 73 11.16 1.96 4.17
C PHE A 73 12.64 1.87 4.56
N GLN A 74 13.48 1.41 3.64
CA GLN A 74 14.92 1.25 3.86
C GLN A 74 15.63 2.59 4.05
N GLU A 75 15.13 3.64 3.40
CA GLU A 75 15.60 5.02 3.51
C GLU A 75 15.06 5.75 4.74
N GLY A 76 14.33 5.06 5.63
CA GLY A 76 13.82 5.65 6.86
C GLY A 76 12.59 6.53 6.68
N ARG A 77 11.81 6.29 5.61
CA ARG A 77 10.56 7.02 5.31
C ARG A 77 10.78 8.52 5.11
N THR A 78 11.74 8.88 4.26
CA THR A 78 12.06 10.29 3.97
C THR A 78 10.89 11.02 3.30
N ASN A 79 10.94 12.35 3.36
CA ASN A 79 9.98 13.22 2.64
C ASN A 79 10.19 13.17 1.12
N GLU A 80 11.39 12.73 0.71
CA GLU A 80 11.82 12.63 -0.66
C GLU A 80 11.04 11.57 -1.41
N TYR A 81 10.90 11.86 -2.69
CA TYR A 81 10.30 10.97 -3.65
C TYR A 81 11.33 9.86 -4.01
N PRO A 82 10.98 8.56 -3.94
CA PRO A 82 11.95 7.49 -4.15
C PRO A 82 12.67 7.61 -5.50
N LYS A 83 14.00 7.47 -5.48
CA LYS A 83 14.82 7.49 -6.70
C LYS A 83 14.46 6.29 -7.60
N GLY A 84 14.39 6.51 -8.91
CA GLY A 84 14.12 5.43 -9.86
C GLY A 84 12.66 4.95 -9.90
N MET A 85 11.73 5.78 -9.42
CA MET A 85 10.29 5.57 -9.55
C MET A 85 9.87 5.22 -10.98
N ARG A 86 8.86 4.36 -11.10
CA ARG A 86 8.26 4.00 -12.38
C ARG A 86 7.66 5.24 -13.05
N LYS A 87 7.29 5.11 -14.33
CA LYS A 87 6.46 6.12 -15.02
C LYS A 87 5.09 6.23 -14.32
N THR A 88 4.46 7.39 -14.44
CA THR A 88 3.16 7.70 -13.82
C THR A 88 2.12 6.61 -14.05
N LYS A 89 1.87 6.21 -15.30
CA LYS A 89 0.82 5.23 -15.62
C LYS A 89 1.00 3.86 -14.91
N PRO A 90 2.14 3.15 -15.03
CA PRO A 90 2.36 1.91 -14.29
C PRO A 90 2.27 2.03 -12.76
N PHE A 91 2.69 3.17 -12.21
CA PHE A 91 2.56 3.42 -10.78
C PHE A 91 1.09 3.56 -10.36
N VAL A 92 0.30 4.31 -11.13
CA VAL A 92 -1.14 4.49 -10.88
C VAL A 92 -1.90 3.17 -10.94
N GLU A 93 -1.59 2.32 -11.92
CA GLU A 93 -2.16 0.97 -12.01
C GLU A 93 -1.82 0.14 -10.77
N SER A 94 -0.54 0.14 -10.36
CA SER A 94 -0.08 -0.54 -9.15
C SER A 94 -0.71 0.01 -7.86
N TYR A 95 -0.99 1.32 -7.78
CA TYR A 95 -1.70 1.92 -6.66
C TYR A 95 -3.13 1.38 -6.56
N TRP A 96 -3.87 1.38 -7.67
CA TRP A 96 -5.25 0.91 -7.68
C TRP A 96 -5.37 -0.58 -7.40
N GLU A 97 -4.44 -1.39 -7.91
CA GLU A 97 -4.35 -2.80 -7.57
C GLU A 97 -4.12 -3.01 -6.07
N TYR A 98 -3.15 -2.29 -5.50
CA TYR A 98 -2.86 -2.36 -4.06
C TYR A 98 -4.07 -1.97 -3.23
N TRP A 99 -4.64 -0.79 -3.48
CA TRP A 99 -5.76 -0.27 -2.73
C TRP A 99 -6.99 -1.17 -2.79
N SER A 100 -7.26 -1.73 -3.97
CA SER A 100 -8.36 -2.66 -4.15
C SER A 100 -8.11 -4.03 -3.48
N THR A 101 -6.85 -4.47 -3.37
CA THR A 101 -6.49 -5.69 -2.63
C THR A 101 -6.62 -5.51 -1.11
N LEU A 102 -6.36 -4.31 -0.60
CA LEU A 102 -6.56 -3.99 0.81
C LEU A 102 -8.04 -3.82 1.17
N SER A 103 -8.84 -3.37 0.20
CA SER A 103 -10.25 -3.09 0.42
C SER A 103 -11.02 -4.35 0.83
N PRO A 104 -11.98 -4.24 1.77
CA PRO A 104 -12.74 -5.39 2.21
C PRO A 104 -13.51 -6.03 1.05
N SER A 105 -13.71 -7.34 1.10
CA SER A 105 -14.32 -8.10 0.00
C SER A 105 -15.77 -7.68 -0.32
N TRP A 106 -16.47 -7.06 0.63
CA TRP A 106 -17.81 -6.52 0.41
C TRP A 106 -17.80 -5.22 -0.42
N ARG A 107 -16.65 -4.54 -0.59
CA ARG A 107 -16.56 -3.36 -1.46
C ARG A 107 -16.53 -3.79 -2.92
N THR A 108 -17.66 -3.63 -3.61
CA THR A 108 -17.78 -3.92 -5.04
C THR A 108 -16.90 -3.00 -5.89
N ARG A 109 -16.17 -3.55 -6.87
CA ARG A 109 -15.43 -2.77 -7.88
C ARG A 109 -16.39 -2.20 -8.93
N LEU A 110 -16.32 -0.89 -9.15
CA LEU A 110 -17.07 -0.16 -10.18
C LEU A 110 -16.16 0.16 -11.37
N GLY A 111 -15.48 -0.88 -11.88
CA GLY A 111 -14.45 -0.77 -12.92
C GLY A 111 -13.02 -0.96 -12.39
N GLU A 112 -12.02 -0.56 -13.17
CA GLU A 112 -10.61 -0.79 -12.83
C GLU A 112 -10.10 0.08 -11.66
N ARG A 113 -10.65 1.29 -11.54
CA ARG A 113 -10.11 2.36 -10.67
C ARG A 113 -11.16 2.99 -9.77
N ARG A 114 -12.22 2.25 -9.42
CA ARG A 114 -13.31 2.75 -8.58
C ARG A 114 -13.86 1.63 -7.72
N LEU A 115 -14.17 1.97 -6.47
CA LEU A 115 -14.80 1.09 -5.50
C LEU A 115 -16.13 1.70 -5.05
N SER A 116 -17.06 0.84 -4.67
CA SER A 116 -18.33 1.27 -4.08
C SER A 116 -18.08 2.00 -2.76
N ARG A 117 -18.84 3.09 -2.55
CA ARG A 117 -18.88 3.93 -1.34
C ARG A 117 -20.26 3.90 -0.66
N THR A 118 -21.17 3.05 -1.11
CA THR A 118 -22.58 3.04 -0.66
C THR A 118 -22.90 1.93 0.32
N GLU A 119 -22.01 0.94 0.44
CA GLU A 119 -22.23 -0.26 1.24
C GLU A 119 -21.53 -0.14 2.60
N GLN A 120 -22.12 -0.77 3.61
CA GLN A 120 -21.52 -0.92 4.93
C GLN A 120 -21.16 -2.39 5.14
N GLY A 121 -20.04 -2.64 5.80
CA GLY A 121 -19.61 -3.99 6.11
C GLY A 121 -18.50 -4.01 7.15
N ASP A 122 -17.92 -5.19 7.35
CA ASP A 122 -16.85 -5.38 8.31
C ASP A 122 -15.53 -4.76 7.82
N TRP A 123 -14.97 -3.83 8.60
CA TRP A 123 -13.70 -3.17 8.33
C TRP A 123 -12.53 -3.79 9.09
N SER A 124 -12.73 -4.89 9.82
CA SER A 124 -11.69 -5.56 10.60
C SER A 124 -10.43 -5.88 9.80
N SER A 125 -10.58 -6.23 8.51
CA SER A 125 -9.47 -6.53 7.59
C SER A 125 -8.59 -5.32 7.25
N LEU A 126 -8.96 -4.11 7.68
CA LEU A 126 -8.23 -2.88 7.47
C LEU A 126 -7.84 -2.19 8.79
N GLN A 127 -8.06 -2.85 9.93
CA GLN A 127 -7.69 -2.32 11.24
C GLN A 127 -6.17 -2.43 11.48
N TYR A 128 -5.40 -1.56 10.83
CA TYR A 128 -3.94 -1.49 10.92
C TYR A 128 -3.50 -0.10 11.38
N PRO A 129 -3.30 0.12 12.69
CA PRO A 129 -2.74 1.37 13.19
C PRO A 129 -1.26 1.54 12.85
N GLY A 130 -0.79 2.78 12.96
CA GLY A 130 0.64 3.08 12.94
C GLY A 130 1.24 3.25 11.54
N GLN A 131 2.57 3.38 11.51
CA GLN A 131 3.32 3.76 10.31
C GLN A 131 3.33 2.70 9.19
N ASN A 132 2.92 1.47 9.49
CA ASN A 132 2.82 0.37 8.52
C ASN A 132 1.35 0.08 8.14
N GLY A 133 0.44 0.91 8.64
CA GLY A 133 -0.99 0.86 8.44
C GLY A 133 -1.46 1.80 7.33
N MET A 134 -2.55 2.52 7.60
CA MET A 134 -3.20 3.36 6.60
C MET A 134 -2.34 4.52 6.07
N LEU A 135 -1.22 4.85 6.72
CA LEU A 135 -0.22 5.76 6.16
C LEU A 135 0.28 5.35 4.76
N LEU A 136 0.38 4.04 4.48
CA LEU A 136 0.97 3.55 3.22
C LEU A 136 0.18 3.99 1.97
N PRO A 137 -1.13 3.72 1.83
CA PRO A 137 -1.90 4.23 0.69
C PRO A 137 -1.90 5.76 0.61
N LEU A 138 -1.88 6.48 1.74
CA LEU A 138 -1.80 7.94 1.76
C LEU A 138 -0.49 8.46 1.13
N VAL A 139 0.65 7.85 1.48
CA VAL A 139 1.95 8.18 0.89
C VAL A 139 1.99 7.86 -0.60
N CYS A 140 1.45 6.72 -1.01
CA CYS A 140 1.36 6.39 -2.44
C CYS A 140 0.50 7.42 -3.20
N LEU A 141 -0.57 7.94 -2.59
CA LEU A 141 -1.43 8.95 -3.21
C LEU A 141 -0.74 10.33 -3.32
N LYS A 142 0.07 10.71 -2.32
CA LYS A 142 0.97 11.87 -2.45
C LYS A 142 1.90 11.71 -3.66
N TRP A 143 2.53 10.54 -3.78
CA TRP A 143 3.44 10.27 -4.89
C TRP A 143 2.72 10.32 -6.24
N TYR A 144 1.50 9.75 -6.31
CA TYR A 144 0.66 9.86 -7.50
C TYR A 144 0.49 11.35 -7.90
N PHE A 145 0.07 12.21 -6.98
CA PHE A 145 -0.08 13.65 -7.26
C PHE A 145 1.22 14.27 -7.83
N THR A 146 2.36 14.00 -7.18
CA THR A 146 3.66 14.52 -7.64
C THR A 146 4.02 14.03 -9.04
N MET A 147 3.70 12.78 -9.37
CA MET A 147 4.02 12.16 -10.65
C MET A 147 3.20 12.66 -11.82
N GLU A 148 1.92 12.95 -11.60
CA GLU A 148 1.06 13.42 -12.67
C GLU A 148 1.30 14.89 -12.99
N ALA A 149 1.84 15.66 -12.05
CA ALA A 149 2.17 17.08 -12.21
C ALA A 149 0.99 17.91 -12.73
N VAL A 150 -0.24 17.51 -12.37
CA VAL A 150 -1.48 18.21 -12.72
C VAL A 150 -1.82 19.18 -11.60
N GLU A 151 -1.96 20.46 -11.92
CA GLU A 151 -2.35 21.47 -10.94
C GLU A 151 -3.71 21.12 -10.31
N GLY A 152 -3.75 21.08 -8.97
CA GLY A 152 -4.94 20.70 -8.22
C GLY A 152 -5.34 19.22 -8.33
N GLY A 153 -4.56 18.40 -9.03
CA GLY A 153 -4.77 16.96 -9.19
C GLY A 153 -5.77 16.60 -10.30
N SER A 154 -5.49 15.50 -11.00
CA SER A 154 -6.37 14.95 -12.04
C SER A 154 -7.69 14.44 -11.47
N VAL A 155 -8.67 14.19 -12.34
CA VAL A 155 -9.95 13.60 -11.95
C VAL A 155 -9.73 12.22 -11.31
N ASP A 156 -8.89 11.38 -11.92
CA ASP A 156 -8.58 10.04 -11.39
C ASP A 156 -7.90 10.11 -10.01
N TRP A 157 -6.98 11.07 -9.80
CA TRP A 157 -6.34 11.28 -8.51
C TRP A 157 -7.35 11.76 -7.45
N LYS A 158 -8.26 12.67 -7.81
CA LYS A 158 -9.32 13.14 -6.90
C LYS A 158 -10.26 12.00 -6.50
N GLU A 159 -10.66 11.15 -7.43
CA GLU A 159 -11.48 9.96 -7.14
C GLU A 159 -10.75 9.02 -6.16
N ALA A 160 -9.45 8.80 -6.34
CA ALA A 160 -8.64 8.03 -5.40
C ALA A 160 -8.58 8.68 -4.00
N ALA A 161 -8.41 10.00 -3.95
CA ALA A 161 -8.36 10.76 -2.69
C ALA A 161 -9.70 10.75 -1.94
N GLU A 162 -10.80 10.93 -2.67
CA GLU A 162 -12.14 10.85 -2.10
C GLU A 162 -12.50 9.44 -1.62
N ASP A 163 -12.08 8.40 -2.35
CA ASP A 163 -12.30 7.01 -1.93
C ASP A 163 -11.56 6.71 -0.62
N LEU A 164 -10.29 7.13 -0.53
CA LEU A 164 -9.50 6.94 0.68
C LEU A 164 -10.04 7.77 1.86
N LEU A 165 -10.50 9.00 1.59
CA LEU A 165 -11.14 9.86 2.60
C LEU A 165 -12.41 9.22 3.15
N TRP A 166 -13.27 8.71 2.26
CA TRP A 166 -14.48 7.99 2.66
C TRP A 166 -14.12 6.75 3.49
N ALA A 167 -13.16 5.95 3.04
CA ALA A 167 -12.73 4.75 3.75
C ALA A 167 -12.19 5.08 5.16
N TYR A 168 -11.43 6.17 5.32
CA TYR A 168 -10.93 6.59 6.62
C TYR A 168 -12.05 7.00 7.57
N GLY A 169 -13.05 7.73 7.08
CA GLY A 169 -14.24 8.06 7.88
C GLY A 169 -14.98 6.81 8.36
N CYS A 170 -15.22 5.86 7.46
CA CYS A 170 -15.86 4.59 7.82
C CYS A 170 -15.01 3.76 8.80
N LEU A 171 -13.68 3.73 8.61
CA LEU A 171 -12.75 3.03 9.51
C LEU A 171 -12.69 3.67 10.90
N GLU A 172 -12.75 5.00 11.00
CA GLU A 172 -12.77 5.73 12.27
C GLU A 172 -14.05 5.40 13.04
N GLU A 173 -15.21 5.51 12.38
CA GLU A 173 -16.51 5.16 12.96
C GLU A 173 -16.54 3.70 13.42
N TRP A 174 -16.08 2.78 12.55
CA TRP A 174 -16.04 1.36 12.86
C TRP A 174 -15.09 1.04 14.02
N THR A 175 -13.90 1.66 14.06
CA THR A 175 -12.90 1.47 15.13
C THR A 175 -13.40 2.02 16.46
N THR A 176 -14.16 3.11 16.45
CA THR A 176 -14.76 3.66 17.67
C THR A 176 -15.74 2.67 18.29
N ALA A 177 -16.52 1.95 17.46
CA ALA A 177 -17.40 0.87 17.91
C ALA A 177 -16.64 -0.43 18.24
N HIS A 178 -15.48 -0.66 17.63
CA HIS A 178 -14.67 -1.87 17.78
C HIS A 178 -13.21 -1.52 18.12
N PRO A 179 -12.94 -1.08 19.37
CA PRO A 179 -11.62 -0.61 19.75
C PRO A 179 -10.52 -1.63 19.44
N PHE A 180 -9.44 -1.15 18.83
CA PHE A 180 -8.31 -2.00 18.48
C PHE A 180 -7.70 -2.62 19.75
N GLN A 181 -7.63 -3.94 19.77
CA GLN A 181 -6.95 -4.70 20.82
C GLN A 181 -5.69 -5.31 20.23
N LEU A 182 -4.54 -4.72 20.56
CA LEU A 182 -3.28 -5.38 20.27
C LEU A 182 -3.26 -6.68 21.07
N GLN A 183 -3.33 -7.83 20.38
CA GLN A 183 -3.28 -9.13 21.04
C GLN A 183 -2.02 -9.16 21.92
N LYS A 184 -2.20 -9.09 23.24
CA LYS A 184 -1.11 -9.37 24.18
C LYS A 184 -0.65 -10.77 23.85
N ALA A 185 0.66 -10.94 23.62
CA ALA A 185 1.25 -12.26 23.47
C ALA A 185 0.68 -13.16 24.58
N PRO A 186 0.23 -14.40 24.27
CA PRO A 186 -0.30 -15.27 25.30
C PRO A 186 0.74 -15.35 26.41
N SER A 187 0.39 -14.86 27.59
CA SER A 187 1.24 -14.96 28.76
C SER A 187 1.48 -16.44 28.96
N SER A 188 2.67 -16.90 28.62
CA SER A 188 3.12 -18.27 28.80
C SER A 188 3.31 -18.53 30.29
N SER A 189 2.20 -18.62 31.01
CA SER A 189 2.08 -19.14 32.37
C SER A 189 1.25 -20.43 32.32
N GLN A 190 1.47 -21.25 31.29
CA GLN A 190 1.13 -22.66 31.34
C GLN A 190 2.38 -23.44 31.71
N SER A 191 2.29 -24.04 32.89
CA SER A 191 3.25 -24.91 33.54
C SER A 191 3.87 -25.89 32.55
N ARG A 192 5.18 -25.76 32.40
CA ARG A 192 6.04 -26.74 31.73
C ARG A 192 5.86 -28.10 32.44
N PRO A 193 5.40 -29.17 31.76
CA PRO A 193 5.43 -30.50 32.36
C PRO A 193 6.89 -30.94 32.54
N PRO A 194 7.21 -31.70 33.60
CA PRO A 194 8.56 -32.18 33.85
C PRO A 194 9.00 -33.10 32.71
N ALA A 195 10.21 -32.87 32.23
CA ALA A 195 10.86 -33.66 31.18
C ALA A 195 11.02 -35.11 31.64
N SER A 196 10.17 -36.00 31.15
CA SER A 196 10.37 -37.45 31.26
C SER A 196 11.39 -37.88 30.21
N GLN A 197 12.44 -38.49 30.73
CA GLN A 197 13.59 -39.06 30.05
C GLN A 197 13.16 -40.12 29.02
N SER A 198 13.83 -40.14 27.86
CA SER A 198 14.36 -41.35 27.20
C SER A 198 14.81 -41.00 25.78
N ARG A 199 16.12 -40.80 25.59
CA ARG A 199 16.77 -40.70 24.28
C ARG A 199 17.59 -41.97 24.09
N PRO A 200 17.29 -42.86 23.12
CA PRO A 200 18.18 -43.95 22.78
C PRO A 200 19.34 -43.47 21.88
N PRO A 201 20.48 -44.17 21.89
CA PRO A 201 21.73 -43.72 21.27
C PRO A 201 21.75 -43.94 19.75
N ALA A 202 22.61 -43.15 19.13
CA ALA A 202 22.94 -43.17 17.71
C ALA A 202 23.49 -44.53 17.27
N SER A 203 22.94 -45.07 16.19
CA SER A 203 23.58 -46.13 15.41
C SER A 203 24.00 -45.59 14.05
N GLN A 204 25.31 -45.69 13.85
CA GLN A 204 26.09 -45.39 12.67
C GLN A 204 25.66 -46.29 11.51
N SER A 205 25.55 -45.73 10.30
CA SER A 205 25.79 -46.45 9.05
C SER A 205 25.91 -45.45 7.90
N ARG A 206 27.16 -45.16 7.52
CA ARG A 206 27.58 -44.56 6.26
C ARG A 206 28.15 -45.71 5.42
N PRO A 207 27.87 -45.79 4.11
CA PRO A 207 28.99 -45.83 3.15
C PRO A 207 28.61 -45.12 1.82
N PRO A 208 29.34 -45.27 0.70
CA PRO A 208 30.29 -44.26 0.24
C PRO A 208 29.96 -43.69 -1.16
N ALA A 209 30.80 -42.73 -1.56
CA ALA A 209 30.77 -42.05 -2.85
C ALA A 209 31.17 -42.94 -4.04
N SER A 210 30.55 -42.67 -5.19
CA SER A 210 31.06 -42.99 -6.54
C SER A 210 30.53 -41.91 -7.49
N GLN A 211 31.37 -40.94 -7.86
CA GLN A 211 32.01 -40.83 -9.18
C GLN A 211 31.11 -41.25 -10.35
N SER A 212 30.75 -40.31 -11.23
CA SER A 212 31.35 -40.21 -12.58
C SER A 212 30.56 -39.30 -13.53
N ARG A 213 31.32 -38.51 -14.31
CA ARG A 213 31.20 -38.12 -15.74
C ARG A 213 29.77 -38.09 -16.33
N SER A 214 29.38 -37.08 -17.11
CA SER A 214 30.03 -36.75 -18.39
C SER A 214 29.54 -35.42 -18.99
N ARG A 215 30.46 -34.86 -19.80
CA ARG A 215 30.31 -33.76 -20.76
C ARG A 215 29.11 -33.97 -21.70
N GLY A 216 28.39 -32.88 -21.97
CA GLY A 216 27.46 -32.74 -23.08
C GLY A 216 27.58 -31.35 -23.68
N ARG A 217 28.55 -31.20 -24.59
CA ARG A 217 28.76 -30.03 -25.46
C ARG A 217 27.81 -30.19 -26.64
N VAL A 218 26.88 -29.27 -26.84
CA VAL A 218 26.18 -29.10 -28.13
C VAL A 218 26.31 -27.65 -28.56
N SER A 219 27.08 -27.48 -29.62
CA SER A 219 27.10 -26.29 -30.47
C SER A 219 26.08 -26.47 -31.58
N SER A 220 25.25 -25.46 -31.84
CA SER A 220 24.72 -25.14 -33.18
C SER A 220 24.25 -23.68 -33.12
N GLN A 221 25.00 -22.74 -33.71
CA GLN A 221 24.96 -22.34 -35.12
C GLN A 221 23.56 -22.01 -35.65
N GLY A 222 23.40 -20.74 -36.06
CA GLY A 222 22.91 -20.45 -37.41
C GLY A 222 21.64 -19.59 -37.49
N GLY A 223 21.76 -18.49 -38.25
CA GLY A 223 20.66 -17.96 -39.07
C GLY A 223 20.06 -16.65 -38.60
N THR A 224 20.66 -15.47 -38.85
CA THR A 224 20.48 -14.58 -40.03
C THR A 224 19.06 -14.21 -40.45
N ALA A 225 18.93 -12.90 -40.72
CA ALA A 225 18.02 -12.21 -41.64
C ALA A 225 16.57 -11.98 -41.17
N GLN A 226 16.14 -10.76 -40.82
CA GLN A 226 15.96 -9.56 -41.66
C GLN A 226 14.76 -9.69 -42.62
N LYS A 227 13.64 -9.03 -42.28
CA LYS A 227 12.59 -8.50 -43.18
C LYS A 227 11.76 -7.49 -42.36
N ARG A 228 12.03 -6.19 -42.53
CA ARG A 228 11.33 -5.24 -43.44
C ARG A 228 9.86 -5.01 -43.06
N SER A 229 9.60 -3.77 -42.62
CA SER A 229 8.32 -3.04 -42.56
C SER A 229 7.58 -3.03 -43.92
N PRO A 230 6.28 -2.68 -44.00
CA PRO A 230 5.80 -1.27 -43.94
C PRO A 230 4.54 -1.10 -43.06
N SER A 231 4.37 0.03 -42.35
CA SER A 231 3.87 1.34 -42.80
C SER A 231 2.39 1.40 -43.18
N SER A 232 1.68 2.26 -42.43
CA SER A 232 0.55 3.15 -42.81
C SER A 232 -0.82 2.55 -43.14
N ALA A 233 -1.83 2.89 -42.31
CA ALA A 233 -2.83 3.92 -42.65
C ALA A 233 -3.77 4.23 -41.45
N PRO A 234 -4.26 5.49 -41.31
CA PRO A 234 -5.14 5.93 -40.23
C PRO A 234 -6.63 5.80 -40.60
N SER A 235 -7.45 5.30 -39.68
CA SER A 235 -8.92 5.28 -39.83
C SER A 235 -9.58 6.34 -38.95
N LYS A 236 -10.09 7.33 -39.67
CA LYS A 236 -11.14 8.33 -39.40
C LYS A 236 -11.96 8.22 -38.11
N GLU A 237 -11.95 9.33 -37.37
CA GLU A 237 -13.03 9.85 -36.53
C GLU A 237 -14.36 9.98 -37.30
N PRO A 238 -15.49 9.73 -36.62
CA PRO A 238 -16.71 10.48 -36.87
C PRO A 238 -17.13 11.34 -35.66
N ALA A 239 -17.40 12.60 -35.97
CA ALA A 239 -17.91 13.63 -35.09
C ALA A 239 -19.39 13.41 -34.68
N SER A 240 -19.73 14.08 -33.57
CA SER A 240 -21.04 14.67 -33.26
C SER A 240 -22.19 13.75 -32.81
N LYS A 241 -22.63 13.97 -31.57
CA LYS A 241 -23.95 14.56 -31.25
C LYS A 241 -24.06 14.91 -29.76
N LYS A 242 -24.20 16.21 -29.46
CA LYS A 242 -24.72 16.71 -28.18
C LYS A 242 -26.26 16.69 -28.22
N PRO A 243 -26.95 16.31 -27.14
CA PRO A 243 -28.30 16.77 -26.88
C PRO A 243 -28.30 17.97 -25.93
N ARG A 244 -29.02 19.02 -26.33
CA ARG A 244 -29.60 20.03 -25.42
C ARG A 244 -30.71 19.34 -24.62
N CYS A 245 -30.77 19.59 -23.32
CA CYS A 245 -32.01 19.50 -22.56
C CYS A 245 -32.29 20.85 -21.91
N SER A 246 -33.54 21.26 -22.11
CA SER A 246 -34.24 22.42 -21.55
C SER A 246 -34.41 22.32 -20.05
#